data_AF-G4TZ11-F1
#
_entry.id   AF-G4TZ11-F1
#
_cell.length_a   1.000
_cell.length_b   1.000
_cell.length_c   1.000
_cell.angle_alpha   90.00
_cell.angle_beta   90.00
_cell.angle_gamma   90.00
#
_symmetry.space_group_name_H-M   'P 1'
#
loop_
_entity.id
_entity.type
_entity.pdbx_description
1 polymer ?
#
loop_
_entity_poly.entity_id
_entity_poly.type
_entity_poly.pdbx_seq_one_letter_code
_entity_poly.pdbx_strand_id
1 'polypeptide(L)'
;MMESTYQIHNKKFETNFSNEESVTSPRSGFVNVIRRVPDISYAEFRSDHLIPNQPVIIGSALIQDWECTRSWRATNQTAEVQTDAGLQSISSKTSHPNLAHMRQLYGNLRVPVDEDGWRCEETLSDVLDQWQNQKGEKVYVKDWHLALQLERQSSDSPLFYRTPSLFADDWMNDYYLQRTQDDFRFVVSPCQKRCIPVDSIVEK
;
A
#
# COMPACT_ATOMS: atom_id res chain seq x y z
N MET A 1 34.24 -22.28 27.35
CA MET A 1 33.02 -21.71 26.76
C MET A 1 32.93 -22.26 25.34
N MET A 2 31.92 -23.06 25.04
CA MET A 2 31.77 -23.74 23.75
C MET A 2 31.15 -22.79 22.73
N GLU A 3 31.84 -22.53 21.63
CA GLU A 3 31.26 -21.92 20.42
C GLU A 3 30.61 -23.03 19.60
N SER A 4 29.29 -22.95 19.40
CA SER A 4 28.55 -23.85 18.52
C SER A 4 28.42 -23.19 17.15
N THR A 5 29.21 -23.67 16.18
CA THR A 5 29.13 -23.25 14.78
C THR A 5 28.01 -24.02 14.08
N TYR A 6 26.92 -23.34 13.73
CA TYR A 6 25.85 -23.92 12.91
C TYR A 6 26.26 -23.90 11.43
N GLN A 7 26.43 -25.08 10.83
CA GLN A 7 26.71 -25.29 9.41
C GLN A 7 25.41 -25.55 8.65
N ILE A 8 24.97 -24.59 7.84
CA ILE A 8 23.79 -24.74 6.98
C ILE A 8 24.18 -25.59 5.76
N HIS A 9 23.69 -26.83 5.73
CA HIS A 9 23.84 -27.71 4.57
C HIS A 9 22.80 -27.34 3.50
N ASN A 10 23.24 -26.65 2.44
CA ASN A 10 22.45 -26.47 1.22
C ASN A 10 22.36 -27.81 0.46
N LYS A 11 21.32 -28.60 0.71
CA LYS A 11 20.95 -29.71 -0.18
C LYS A 11 20.30 -29.13 -1.44
N LYS A 12 21.04 -29.19 -2.55
CA LYS A 12 20.49 -29.06 -3.91
C LYS A 12 19.36 -30.09 -4.08
N PHE A 13 18.15 -29.61 -4.33
CA PHE A 13 17.08 -30.43 -4.89
C PHE A 13 17.28 -30.47 -6.40
N GLU A 14 17.85 -31.56 -6.91
CA GLU A 14 17.81 -31.92 -8.32
C GLU A 14 16.60 -32.85 -8.51
N THR A 15 15.55 -32.38 -9.20
CA THR A 15 14.43 -33.21 -9.62
C THR A 15 14.58 -33.55 -11.09
N ASN A 16 14.85 -34.83 -11.34
CA ASN A 16 14.86 -35.46 -12.66
C ASN A 16 13.44 -35.43 -13.26
N PHE A 17 13.27 -34.78 -14.42
CA PHE A 17 12.07 -34.92 -15.25
C PHE A 17 12.36 -35.92 -16.36
N SER A 18 11.65 -37.05 -16.35
CA SER A 18 11.62 -38.03 -17.44
C SER A 18 10.29 -37.93 -18.21
N ASN A 19 10.43 -37.81 -19.52
CA ASN A 19 9.56 -38.11 -20.67
C ASN A 19 8.02 -38.05 -20.60
N GLU A 20 7.52 -37.29 -21.57
CA GLU A 20 6.33 -37.48 -22.44
C GLU A 20 5.19 -38.39 -21.99
N GLU A 21 4.00 -37.79 -21.86
CA GLU A 21 2.80 -38.34 -22.51
C GLU A 21 1.83 -37.22 -22.94
N SER A 22 1.36 -37.35 -24.16
CA SER A 22 0.49 -36.43 -24.89
C SER A 22 -0.95 -36.44 -24.38
N VAL A 23 -1.52 -35.26 -24.05
CA VAL A 23 -2.97 -35.07 -23.97
C VAL A 23 -3.37 -33.82 -24.73
N THR A 24 -4.09 -34.04 -25.83
CA THR A 24 -4.78 -33.04 -26.63
C THR A 24 -5.99 -32.49 -25.87
N SER A 25 -6.03 -31.18 -25.63
CA SER A 25 -7.27 -30.42 -25.48
C SER A 25 -6.96 -28.92 -25.62
N PRO A 26 -7.83 -28.09 -26.24
CA PRO A 26 -7.56 -26.67 -26.36
C PRO A 26 -7.59 -26.07 -24.96
N ARG A 27 -6.44 -25.54 -24.50
CA ARG A 27 -6.36 -24.78 -23.25
C ARG A 27 -7.27 -23.57 -23.38
N SER A 28 -8.48 -23.70 -22.84
CA SER A 28 -9.33 -22.57 -22.48
C SER A 28 -8.46 -21.60 -21.68
N GLY A 29 -8.35 -20.37 -22.16
CA GLY A 29 -7.55 -19.34 -21.52
C GLY A 29 -8.10 -19.06 -20.13
N PHE A 30 -7.51 -19.70 -19.11
CA PHE A 30 -7.74 -19.34 -17.73
C PHE A 30 -7.13 -17.97 -17.51
N VAL A 31 -7.97 -16.95 -17.58
CA VAL A 31 -7.68 -15.67 -16.93
C VAL A 31 -7.59 -16.01 -15.44
N ASN A 32 -6.40 -15.90 -14.86
CA ASN A 32 -6.24 -15.97 -13.41
C ASN A 32 -6.94 -14.76 -12.79
N VAL A 33 -8.24 -14.90 -12.54
CA VAL A 33 -9.04 -13.87 -11.87
C VAL A 33 -8.63 -13.85 -10.40
N ILE A 34 -8.06 -12.74 -9.94
CA ILE A 34 -7.74 -12.55 -8.51
C ILE A 34 -9.03 -12.62 -7.71
N ARG A 35 -9.08 -13.53 -6.72
CA ARG A 35 -10.20 -13.71 -5.80
C ARG A 35 -10.46 -12.41 -5.03
N ARG A 36 -11.73 -12.02 -4.89
CA ARG A 36 -12.19 -10.88 -4.09
C ARG A 36 -13.11 -11.39 -2.99
N VAL A 37 -12.83 -11.01 -1.74
CA VAL A 37 -13.64 -11.40 -0.57
C VAL A 37 -13.95 -10.17 0.29
N PRO A 38 -15.14 -10.03 0.89
CA PRO A 38 -15.45 -8.91 1.77
C PRO A 38 -14.65 -8.96 3.08
N ASP A 39 -14.46 -10.16 3.63
CA ASP A 39 -13.68 -10.50 4.80
C ASP A 39 -13.07 -11.90 4.65
N ILE A 40 -12.10 -12.24 5.51
CA ILE A 40 -11.46 -13.56 5.54
C ILE A 40 -10.87 -13.83 6.93
N SER A 41 -10.95 -15.09 7.38
CA SER A 41 -10.29 -15.50 8.63
C SER A 41 -8.79 -15.72 8.40
N TYR A 42 -7.98 -15.63 9.46
CA TYR A 42 -6.54 -15.95 9.33
C TYR A 42 -6.30 -17.39 8.89
N ALA A 43 -7.11 -18.35 9.36
CA ALA A 43 -6.97 -19.75 8.98
C ALA A 43 -7.16 -19.95 7.47
N GLU A 44 -8.21 -19.35 6.91
CA GLU A 44 -8.50 -19.40 5.47
C GLU A 44 -7.45 -18.61 4.66
N PHE A 45 -7.10 -17.39 5.09
CA PHE A 45 -6.03 -16.61 4.45
C PHE A 45 -4.71 -17.40 4.41
N ARG A 46 -4.37 -18.09 5.50
CA ARG A 46 -3.14 -18.88 5.60
C ARG A 46 -3.15 -20.07 4.64
N SER A 47 -4.22 -20.87 4.63
CA SER A 47 -4.29 -22.09 3.82
C SER A 47 -4.43 -21.81 2.33
N ASP A 48 -5.24 -20.82 1.98
CA ASP A 48 -5.70 -20.62 0.59
C ASP A 48 -4.88 -19.56 -0.15
N HIS A 49 -4.18 -18.68 0.58
CA HIS A 49 -3.48 -17.54 0.01
C HIS A 49 -2.00 -17.46 0.41
N LEU A 50 -1.69 -17.46 1.71
CA LEU A 50 -0.32 -17.25 2.19
C LEU A 50 0.61 -18.42 1.83
N ILE A 51 0.26 -19.65 2.20
CA ILE A 51 1.08 -20.85 1.91
C ILE A 51 1.21 -21.13 0.40
N PRO A 52 0.12 -21.13 -0.40
CA PRO A 52 0.21 -21.42 -1.83
C PRO A 52 0.66 -20.20 -2.66
N ASN A 53 0.97 -19.07 -2.02
CA ASN A 53 1.35 -17.81 -2.64
C ASN A 53 0.34 -17.34 -3.71
N GLN A 54 -0.95 -17.35 -3.34
CA GLN A 54 -2.06 -16.97 -4.22
C GLN A 54 -2.63 -15.60 -3.84
N PRO A 55 -2.69 -14.62 -4.77
CA PRO A 55 -3.17 -13.29 -4.46
C PRO A 55 -4.67 -13.26 -4.15
N VAL A 56 -5.06 -12.36 -3.24
CA VAL A 56 -6.46 -12.07 -2.89
C VAL A 56 -6.64 -10.59 -2.65
N ILE A 57 -7.80 -10.07 -3.01
CA ILE A 57 -8.26 -8.73 -2.67
C ILE A 57 -9.28 -8.86 -1.54
N ILE A 58 -8.96 -8.25 -0.40
CA ILE A 58 -9.82 -8.24 0.80
C ILE A 58 -10.56 -6.90 0.84
N GLY A 59 -11.84 -6.95 1.19
CA GLY A 59 -12.73 -5.79 1.23
C GLY A 59 -12.31 -4.75 2.26
N SER A 60 -12.87 -3.55 2.12
CA SER A 60 -12.54 -2.39 2.97
C SER A 60 -12.93 -2.55 4.44
N ALA A 61 -13.73 -3.56 4.79
CA ALA A 61 -14.06 -3.89 6.18
C ALA A 61 -12.80 -4.12 7.03
N LEU A 62 -11.73 -4.66 6.42
CA LEU A 62 -10.45 -4.91 7.09
C LEU A 62 -9.78 -3.63 7.62
N ILE A 63 -10.05 -2.49 6.99
CA ILE A 63 -9.37 -1.21 7.25
C ILE A 63 -10.33 -0.11 7.69
N GLN A 64 -11.62 -0.41 7.91
CA GLN A 64 -12.67 0.58 8.14
C GLN A 64 -12.41 1.50 9.34
N ASP A 65 -11.65 1.01 10.33
CA ASP A 65 -11.35 1.74 11.55
C ASP A 65 -10.13 2.65 11.43
N TRP A 66 -9.33 2.54 10.37
CA TRP A 66 -8.15 3.36 10.15
C TRP A 66 -8.52 4.83 9.98
N GLU A 67 -7.84 5.73 10.69
CA GLU A 67 -8.11 7.16 10.60
C GLU A 67 -7.87 7.70 9.18
N CYS A 68 -6.82 7.24 8.50
CA CYS A 68 -6.53 7.63 7.13
C CYS A 68 -7.67 7.31 6.15
N THR A 69 -8.48 6.28 6.42
CA THR A 69 -9.61 5.93 5.56
C THR A 69 -10.75 6.94 5.66
N ARG A 70 -10.84 7.68 6.77
CA ARG A 70 -11.85 8.72 6.98
C ARG A 70 -11.31 10.10 6.66
N SER A 71 -10.09 10.39 7.07
CA SER A 71 -9.58 11.76 7.11
C SER A 71 -8.80 12.17 5.85
N TRP A 72 -8.13 11.23 5.18
CA TRP A 72 -7.36 11.52 3.97
C TRP A 72 -8.23 11.62 2.71
N ARG A 73 -9.54 11.39 2.82
CA ARG A 73 -10.50 11.47 1.72
C ARG A 73 -11.51 12.57 1.97
N ALA A 74 -11.63 13.49 1.02
CA ALA A 74 -12.71 14.44 0.95
C ALA A 74 -13.87 13.82 0.15
N THR A 75 -15.09 14.11 0.60
CA THR A 75 -16.32 13.72 -0.09
C THR A 75 -17.00 14.99 -0.56
N ASN A 76 -17.23 15.13 -1.86
CA ASN A 76 -18.07 16.22 -2.37
C ASN A 76 -19.50 15.99 -1.90
N GLN A 77 -20.09 16.99 -1.23
CA GLN A 77 -21.53 16.99 -0.97
C GLN A 77 -22.28 17.23 -2.28
N THR A 78 -23.46 16.61 -2.37
CA THR A 78 -24.45 16.72 -3.45
C THR A 78 -24.53 18.13 -4.03
N ALA A 79 -24.28 18.26 -5.33
CA ALA A 79 -24.66 19.46 -6.07
C ALA A 79 -26.16 19.37 -6.36
N GLU A 80 -26.93 20.34 -5.87
CA GLU A 80 -28.30 20.53 -6.31
C GLU A 80 -28.26 21.19 -7.69
N VAL A 81 -28.69 20.45 -8.71
CA VAL A 81 -28.79 20.99 -10.07
C VAL A 81 -30.24 21.39 -10.29
N GLN A 82 -30.48 22.68 -10.50
CA GLN A 82 -31.76 23.16 -11.03
C GLN A 82 -31.89 22.67 -12.47
N THR A 83 -32.92 21.86 -12.72
CA THR A 83 -33.32 21.43 -14.06
C THR A 83 -34.68 22.02 -14.38
N ASP A 84 -35.06 22.08 -15.66
CA ASP A 84 -36.40 22.55 -16.11
C ASP A 84 -37.56 21.72 -15.51
N ALA A 85 -37.26 20.55 -14.94
CA ALA A 85 -38.21 19.65 -14.25
C ALA A 85 -38.20 19.78 -12.70
N GLY A 86 -37.44 20.73 -12.14
CA GLY A 86 -37.30 20.95 -10.70
C GLY A 86 -35.87 20.78 -10.17
N LEU A 87 -35.71 20.91 -8.85
CA LEU A 87 -34.43 20.71 -8.15
C LEU A 87 -34.10 19.22 -8.10
N GLN A 88 -33.09 18.79 -8.85
CA GLN A 88 -32.60 17.41 -8.79
C GLN A 88 -31.24 17.35 -8.08
N SER A 89 -31.19 16.57 -7.00
CA SER A 89 -29.93 16.23 -6.34
C SER A 89 -29.20 15.18 -7.17
N ILE A 90 -28.15 15.59 -7.88
CA ILE A 90 -27.27 14.64 -8.58
C ILE A 90 -26.17 14.26 -7.60
N SER A 91 -26.36 13.15 -6.89
CA SER A 91 -25.35 12.60 -5.98
C SER A 91 -24.24 11.89 -6.76
N SER A 92 -23.29 12.65 -7.29
CA SER A 92 -22.02 12.09 -7.74
C SER A 92 -21.04 12.09 -6.56
N LYS A 93 -21.05 11.01 -5.77
CA LYS A 93 -20.07 10.81 -4.68
C LYS A 93 -18.70 10.53 -5.27
N THR A 94 -17.99 11.59 -5.65
CA THR A 94 -16.59 11.51 -6.04
C THR A 94 -15.72 11.65 -4.79
N SER A 95 -14.92 10.62 -4.49
CA SER A 95 -13.91 10.66 -3.44
C SER A 95 -12.61 11.18 -4.03
N HIS A 96 -12.00 12.16 -3.39
CA HIS A 96 -10.71 12.71 -3.78
C HIS A 96 -9.83 12.92 -2.54
N PRO A 97 -8.49 13.01 -2.68
CA PRO A 97 -7.61 13.27 -1.55
C PRO A 97 -7.96 14.56 -0.81
N ASN A 98 -7.99 14.51 0.53
CA ASN A 98 -8.22 15.67 1.39
C ASN A 98 -6.90 16.44 1.61
N LEU A 99 -6.48 17.21 0.61
CA LEU A 99 -5.19 17.91 0.63
C LEU A 99 -5.09 18.93 1.79
N ALA A 100 -6.21 19.55 2.17
CA ALA A 100 -6.25 20.49 3.30
C ALA A 100 -5.93 19.79 4.63
N HIS A 101 -6.52 18.62 4.88
CA HIS A 101 -6.24 17.83 6.07
C HIS A 101 -4.79 17.32 6.09
N MET A 102 -4.29 16.82 4.96
CA MET A 102 -2.90 16.37 4.81
C MET A 102 -1.92 17.52 5.11
N ARG A 103 -2.20 18.73 4.59
CA ARG A 103 -1.38 19.92 4.83
C ARG A 103 -1.40 20.32 6.30
N GLN A 104 -2.56 20.29 6.94
CA GLN A 104 -2.71 20.67 8.34
C GLN A 104 -1.90 19.77 9.28
N LEU A 105 -1.97 18.44 9.09
CA LEU A 105 -1.31 17.49 9.99
C LEU A 105 0.15 17.26 9.64
N TYR A 106 0.48 17.20 8.35
CA TYR A 106 1.76 16.68 7.88
C TYR A 106 2.53 17.67 7.01
N GLY A 107 2.01 18.88 6.76
CA GLY A 107 2.59 19.83 5.80
C GLY A 107 4.05 20.19 6.07
N ASN A 108 4.45 20.25 7.34
CA ASN A 108 5.83 20.58 7.75
C ASN A 108 6.77 19.37 7.73
N LEU A 109 6.26 18.15 7.53
CA LEU A 109 7.09 16.96 7.49
C LEU A 109 7.88 16.95 6.17
N ARG A 110 9.17 16.61 6.27
CA ARG A 110 9.96 16.28 5.09
C ARG A 110 9.55 14.90 4.59
N VAL A 111 9.32 14.81 3.28
CA VAL A 111 8.88 13.61 2.59
C VAL A 111 9.85 13.25 1.47
N PRO A 112 10.12 11.96 1.25
CA PRO A 112 10.85 11.49 0.07
C PRO A 112 9.98 11.67 -1.18
N VAL A 113 10.55 12.34 -2.16
CA VAL A 113 9.92 12.65 -3.43
C VAL A 113 10.70 11.96 -4.55
N ASP A 114 9.96 11.32 -5.45
CA ASP A 114 10.49 10.81 -6.71
C ASP A 114 9.91 11.62 -7.87
N GLU A 115 10.80 12.19 -8.68
CA GLU A 115 10.48 12.86 -9.93
C GLU A 115 11.26 12.18 -11.06
N ASP A 116 10.58 11.33 -11.83
CA ASP A 116 11.16 10.54 -12.93
C ASP A 116 12.43 9.75 -12.52
N GLY A 117 12.39 9.12 -11.35
CA GLY A 117 13.50 8.31 -10.80
C GLY A 117 14.59 9.13 -10.11
N TRP A 118 14.49 10.46 -10.11
CA TRP A 118 15.32 11.31 -9.28
C TRP A 118 14.70 11.47 -7.89
N ARG A 119 15.49 11.17 -6.86
CA ARG A 119 15.03 11.22 -5.46
C ARG A 119 15.53 12.48 -4.75
N CYS A 120 14.63 13.21 -4.13
CA CYS A 120 14.91 14.34 -3.25
C CYS A 120 14.03 14.30 -2.00
N GLU A 121 14.26 15.22 -1.07
CA GLU A 121 13.38 15.45 0.07
C GLU A 121 12.81 16.87 -0.01
N GLU A 122 11.49 16.99 0.15
CA GLU A 122 10.77 18.26 0.16
C GLU A 122 9.82 18.31 1.34
N THR A 123 9.26 19.48 1.65
CA THR A 123 8.15 19.52 2.62
C THR A 123 6.89 18.97 1.94
N LEU A 124 6.03 18.28 2.68
CA LEU A 124 4.75 17.85 2.12
C LEU A 124 3.95 19.05 1.61
N SER A 125 4.02 20.20 2.29
CA SER A 125 3.36 21.44 1.85
C SER A 125 3.77 21.82 0.41
N ASP A 126 5.06 21.81 0.10
CA ASP A 126 5.57 22.16 -1.24
C ASP A 126 5.10 21.15 -2.30
N VAL A 127 5.09 19.85 -1.97
CA VAL A 127 4.58 18.80 -2.86
C VAL A 127 3.09 18.98 -3.14
N LEU A 128 2.30 19.30 -2.10
CA LEU A 128 0.87 19.58 -2.24
C LEU A 128 0.62 20.82 -3.11
N ASP A 129 1.45 21.86 -2.98
CA ASP A 129 1.38 23.05 -3.85
C ASP A 129 1.69 22.71 -5.31
N GLN A 130 2.65 21.83 -5.57
CA GLN A 130 2.95 21.37 -6.93
C GLN A 130 1.78 20.57 -7.54
N TRP A 131 1.13 19.71 -6.77
CA TRP A 131 -0.05 18.97 -7.22
C TRP A 131 -1.23 19.90 -7.52
N GLN A 132 -1.52 20.86 -6.63
CA GLN A 132 -2.62 21.82 -6.83
C GLN A 132 -2.39 22.72 -8.05
N ASN A 133 -1.14 23.12 -8.30
CA ASN A 133 -0.77 23.97 -9.43
C ASN A 133 -0.55 23.20 -10.75
N GLN A 134 -0.82 21.90 -10.80
CA GLN A 134 -0.59 21.02 -11.95
C GLN A 134 0.87 21.02 -12.45
N LYS A 135 1.82 21.41 -11.60
CA LYS A 135 3.26 21.40 -11.90
C LYS A 135 3.92 20.08 -11.53
N GLY A 136 3.28 19.29 -10.67
CA GLY A 136 3.81 18.03 -10.15
C GLY A 136 3.23 16.78 -10.81
N GLU A 137 2.94 16.78 -12.12
CA GLU A 137 2.35 15.60 -12.80
C GLU A 137 3.23 14.34 -12.70
N LYS A 138 4.53 14.53 -12.47
CA LYS A 138 5.52 13.47 -12.35
C LYS A 138 6.08 13.29 -10.94
N VAL A 139 5.64 14.14 -10.01
CA VAL A 139 6.10 14.21 -8.63
C VAL A 139 5.19 13.32 -7.78
N TYR A 140 5.77 12.35 -7.08
CA TYR A 140 5.02 11.55 -6.13
C TYR A 140 5.83 11.24 -4.88
N VAL A 141 5.12 11.09 -3.77
CA VAL A 141 5.71 10.67 -2.51
C VAL A 141 5.81 9.14 -2.53
N LYS A 142 7.01 8.62 -2.34
CA LYS A 142 7.29 7.17 -2.37
C LYS A 142 8.21 6.80 -1.22
N ASP A 143 7.99 5.64 -0.62
CA ASP A 143 8.83 5.10 0.45
C ASP A 143 8.85 6.02 1.70
N TRP A 144 7.74 6.73 1.99
CA TRP A 144 7.68 7.63 3.14
C TRP A 144 7.34 6.90 4.44
N HIS A 145 8.31 6.84 5.36
CA HIS A 145 8.17 6.23 6.69
C HIS A 145 7.39 7.12 7.68
N LEU A 146 6.16 7.51 7.32
CA LEU A 146 5.35 8.43 8.13
C LEU A 146 5.10 7.90 9.55
N ALA A 147 4.84 6.59 9.71
CA ALA A 147 4.60 5.99 11.01
C ALA A 147 5.82 6.14 11.94
N LEU A 148 7.00 5.76 11.45
CA LEU A 148 8.27 5.93 12.17
C LEU A 148 8.56 7.41 12.49
N GLN A 149 8.29 8.31 11.55
CA GLN A 149 8.50 9.75 11.75
C GLN A 149 7.60 10.32 12.85
N LEU A 150 6.33 9.93 12.91
CA LEU A 150 5.39 10.37 13.95
C LEU A 150 5.74 9.79 15.33
N GLU A 151 6.08 8.51 15.39
CA GLU A 151 6.49 7.83 16.63
C GLU A 151 7.77 8.45 17.23
N ARG A 152 8.70 8.91 16.36
CA ARG A 152 9.91 9.62 16.78
C ARG A 152 9.66 11.03 17.31
N GLN A 153 8.64 11.72 16.78
CA GLN A 153 8.30 13.06 17.23
C GLN A 153 7.60 13.03 18.58
N SER A 154 6.75 12.04 18.82
CA SER A 154 6.07 11.83 20.11
C SER A 154 5.60 10.38 20.22
N SER A 155 5.85 9.76 21.37
CA SER A 155 5.34 8.42 21.70
C SER A 155 3.80 8.36 21.76
N ASP A 156 3.15 9.50 21.92
CA ASP A 156 1.69 9.61 22.04
C ASP A 156 1.02 10.05 20.73
N SER A 157 1.80 10.20 19.65
CA SER A 157 1.27 10.52 18.33
C SER A 157 0.29 9.42 17.87
N PRO A 158 -1.00 9.74 17.64
CA PRO A 158 -1.95 8.74 17.20
C PRO A 158 -1.59 8.28 15.78
N LEU A 159 -1.45 6.96 15.60
CA LEU A 159 -1.21 6.38 14.28
C LEU A 159 -2.46 6.51 13.40
N PHE A 160 -2.23 6.80 12.12
CA PHE A 160 -3.28 6.95 11.12
C PHE A 160 -3.85 5.61 10.62
N TYR A 161 -3.23 4.50 11.00
CA TYR A 161 -3.66 3.13 10.67
C TYR A 161 -3.23 2.15 11.78
N ARG A 162 -3.70 0.90 11.68
CA ARG A 162 -3.28 -0.22 12.53
C ARG A 162 -3.02 -1.47 11.68
N THR A 163 -1.99 -2.25 11.99
CA THR A 163 -1.75 -3.52 11.31
C THR A 163 -2.96 -4.46 11.49
N PRO A 164 -3.60 -4.93 10.40
CA PRO A 164 -4.70 -5.87 10.51
C PRO A 164 -4.25 -7.18 11.14
N SER A 165 -5.15 -7.87 11.86
CA SER A 165 -4.83 -9.14 12.54
C SER A 165 -4.33 -10.23 11.59
N LEU A 166 -4.71 -10.17 10.31
CA LEU A 166 -4.19 -11.06 9.27
C LEU A 166 -2.68 -10.96 9.06
N PHE A 167 -2.09 -9.80 9.37
CA PHE A 167 -0.69 -9.47 9.17
C PHE A 167 0.02 -9.18 10.51
N ALA A 168 -0.52 -9.69 11.62
CA ALA A 168 0.01 -9.41 12.96
C ALA A 168 1.39 -10.07 13.22
N ASP A 169 1.76 -11.09 12.44
CA ASP A 169 3.09 -11.72 12.50
C ASP A 169 4.10 -10.91 11.65
N ASP A 170 4.36 -9.68 12.11
CA ASP A 170 5.18 -8.68 11.43
C ASP A 170 6.64 -8.73 11.88
N TRP A 171 7.19 -9.95 11.87
CA TRP A 171 8.54 -10.22 12.39
C TRP A 171 9.62 -9.35 11.71
N MET A 172 9.40 -8.92 10.47
CA MET A 172 10.34 -8.09 9.73
C MET A 172 10.41 -6.68 10.30
N ASN A 173 9.26 -6.04 10.56
CA ASN A 173 9.26 -4.76 11.25
C ASN A 173 9.80 -4.88 12.67
N ASP A 174 9.40 -5.90 13.42
CA ASP A 174 9.90 -6.12 14.79
C ASP A 174 11.42 -6.26 14.81
N TYR A 175 11.98 -7.05 13.89
CA TYR A 175 13.42 -7.26 13.79
C TYR A 175 14.16 -5.97 13.44
N TYR A 176 13.68 -5.22 12.43
CA TYR A 176 14.39 -4.02 11.99
C TYR A 176 14.25 -2.86 12.98
N LEU A 177 13.10 -2.66 13.60
CA LEU A 177 12.95 -1.66 14.67
C LEU A 177 13.91 -1.89 15.84
N GLN A 178 14.26 -3.16 16.13
CA GLN A 178 15.21 -3.51 17.20
C GLN A 178 16.68 -3.41 16.77
N ARG A 179 16.97 -3.54 15.47
CA ARG A 179 18.34 -3.69 14.95
C ARG A 179 18.83 -2.51 14.15
N THR A 180 17.91 -1.70 13.64
CA THR A 180 18.16 -0.53 12.81
C THR A 180 17.35 0.66 13.33
N GLN A 181 17.48 1.79 12.66
CA GLN A 181 16.64 2.96 12.87
C GLN A 181 15.63 3.07 11.72
N ASP A 182 15.01 1.96 11.33
CA ASP A 182 14.12 1.95 10.17
C ASP A 182 12.97 0.95 10.32
N ASP A 183 11.97 1.06 9.45
CA ASP A 183 10.83 0.14 9.34
C ASP A 183 10.49 -0.20 7.87
N PHE A 184 9.51 -1.06 7.66
CA PHE A 184 8.96 -1.45 6.36
C PHE A 184 7.53 -0.91 6.17
N ARG A 185 7.22 0.24 6.77
CA ARG A 185 5.88 0.83 6.78
C ARG A 185 5.90 2.12 5.95
N PHE A 186 5.54 1.99 4.68
CA PHE A 186 5.65 3.08 3.72
C PHE A 186 4.29 3.70 3.36
N VAL A 187 4.24 5.03 3.29
CA VAL A 187 3.17 5.78 2.63
C VAL A 187 3.60 6.06 1.19
N VAL A 188 2.69 5.80 0.25
CA VAL A 188 2.84 6.14 -1.16
C VAL A 188 1.66 7.01 -1.57
N SER A 189 1.95 8.17 -2.15
CA SER A 189 0.93 9.10 -2.61
C SER A 189 1.26 9.59 -4.03
N PRO A 190 0.66 8.97 -5.06
CA PRO A 190 0.84 9.43 -6.43
C PRO A 190 0.13 10.77 -6.67
N CYS A 191 0.70 11.59 -7.56
CA CYS A 191 -0.06 12.68 -8.17
C CYS A 191 -1.35 12.13 -8.78
N GLN A 192 -2.47 12.86 -8.67
CA GLN A 192 -3.83 12.44 -9.07
C GLN A 192 -3.96 11.84 -10.49
N LYS A 193 -2.98 12.04 -11.38
CA LYS A 193 -3.01 11.58 -12.78
C LYS A 193 -2.20 10.29 -13.07
N ARG A 194 -1.47 9.70 -12.11
CA ARG A 194 -0.59 8.54 -12.39
C ARG A 194 -0.94 7.29 -11.57
N CYS A 195 -1.01 6.13 -12.25
CA CYS A 195 -0.87 4.80 -11.64
C CYS A 195 0.62 4.48 -11.49
N ILE A 196 1.05 3.94 -10.34
CA ILE A 196 2.45 3.53 -10.12
C ILE A 196 2.84 2.52 -11.21
N PRO A 197 3.94 2.74 -11.96
CA PRO A 197 4.45 1.76 -12.92
C PRO A 197 4.69 0.42 -12.22
N VAL A 198 4.47 -0.69 -12.93
CA VAL A 198 4.81 -2.02 -12.41
C VAL A 198 6.33 -2.12 -12.37
N ASP A 199 6.93 -1.70 -11.26
CA ASP A 199 8.34 -1.94 -11.01
C ASP A 199 8.53 -3.43 -10.77
N SER A 200 9.09 -4.12 -11.75
CA SER A 200 9.77 -5.38 -11.52
C SER A 200 10.85 -5.12 -10.48
N ILE A 201 10.71 -5.73 -9.31
CA ILE A 201 11.75 -5.83 -8.28
C ILE A 201 12.95 -6.48 -8.95
N VAL A 202 13.88 -5.66 -9.45
CA VAL A 202 15.22 -6.10 -9.82
C VAL A 202 16.05 -5.86 -8.57
N GLU A 203 16.27 -6.93 -7.82
CA GLU A 203 17.27 -6.97 -6.75
C GLU A 203 18.59 -6.39 -7.29
N LYS A 204 19.16 -5.43 -6.55
CA LYS A 204 20.54 -5.00 -6.71
C LYS A 204 21.44 -5.82 -5.79
#